data_AF-A0A959NF40-F1
#
_entry.id   AF-A0A959NF40-F1
#
_cell.length_a   1.000
_cell.length_b   1.000
_cell.length_c   1.000
_cell.angle_alpha   90.00
_cell.angle_beta   90.00
_cell.angle_gamma   90.00
#
_symmetry.space_group_name_H-M   'P 1'
#
loop_
_entity.id
_entity.type
_entity.pdbx_description
1 polymer ?
#
loop_
_entity_poly.entity_id
_entity_poly.type
_entity_poly.pdbx_seq_one_letter_code
_entity_poly.pdbx_strand_id
1 'polypeptide(L)'
;ENIYPPPPRKHLATFNRVILVCIIAAVVVNGCRKTDKIMKPPVTVNNNNNVEQRFFNEHTSTEPLINALNGFLQRTNDTLHFVEKTVSRIGYPRWDKALSFTKPSAAGNRGNSADSATITYIPFVRDSQNYVNATMVVESNPTDTSFSYNCDWQYAQKQNSLNSYTDTAEYYAVFFMVMDKRVFGHQKFKILDTLLFKYNIYKPLNIQFNDLPNAGRNAFIGPVEHCEDVPITFQYCPYILNQGHCFGPGGTCDNCPTCLNTTATINWTYCWTEYIEPGGGSGTGDGSGGDGGATGGEGGGGTPPDCNPIPTEGKGNRIAINNTCGPGWEPVPIEDEPPPEDPCSDAQVAAQNAKNLASLPIFINAKNEALQAFGTDNKEHAISFGINSNGEIIRSPMNTGGTYSGDIPNIDNRFADLHNHTQPTCPSPGDIYRLIDLAALANSYLRFVVTPSGAVYALAVLDVDKAGEFILNYPEQQVPGYSPNFPTIIVDDYYLAYSYLKNVMNVDPLIADEMATAMVLEKYHSNVALLKQDSNGNFKRLRTTEITDENGNETYIANNCQ
;
A
#
# COMPACT_ATOMS: atom_id res chain seq x y z
N GLU A 1 -81.69 -68.18 -51.64
CA GLU A 1 -81.09 -66.90 -52.08
C GLU A 1 -80.28 -66.35 -50.92
N ASN A 2 -78.95 -66.38 -50.99
CA ASN A 2 -78.08 -65.92 -49.90
C ASN A 2 -77.14 -64.84 -50.43
N ILE A 3 -77.37 -63.60 -49.98
CA ILE A 3 -76.54 -62.44 -50.27
C ILE A 3 -75.61 -62.22 -49.07
N TYR A 4 -74.30 -62.29 -49.31
CA TYR A 4 -73.23 -61.92 -48.37
C TYR A 4 -72.99 -60.40 -48.38
N PRO A 5 -72.72 -59.76 -47.23
CA PRO A 5 -72.04 -58.47 -47.18
C PRO A 5 -70.52 -58.61 -46.96
N PRO A 6 -69.71 -57.59 -47.31
CA PRO A 6 -68.26 -57.67 -47.40
C PRO A 6 -67.54 -57.38 -46.07
N PRO A 7 -66.26 -57.77 -45.91
CA PRO A 7 -65.46 -57.44 -44.73
C PRO A 7 -64.85 -56.02 -44.80
N PRO A 8 -64.68 -55.32 -43.66
CA PRO A 8 -64.12 -53.98 -43.63
C PRO A 8 -62.59 -53.99 -43.72
N ARG A 9 -62.06 -53.30 -44.74
CA ARG A 9 -60.71 -52.73 -44.76
C ARG A 9 -60.68 -51.48 -43.87
N LYS A 10 -59.70 -51.39 -42.96
CA LYS A 10 -58.94 -50.17 -42.55
C LYS A 10 -58.45 -50.26 -41.09
N HIS A 11 -57.40 -51.06 -40.82
CA HIS A 11 -56.64 -50.93 -39.56
C HIS A 11 -55.12 -50.94 -39.71
N LEU A 12 -54.56 -51.18 -40.91
CA LEU A 12 -53.11 -51.25 -41.09
C LEU A 12 -52.40 -49.88 -41.20
N ALA A 13 -53.09 -48.81 -41.59
CA ALA A 13 -52.45 -47.51 -41.82
C ALA A 13 -52.23 -46.70 -40.52
N THR A 14 -53.01 -46.96 -39.48
CA THR A 14 -52.93 -46.23 -38.20
C THR A 14 -51.82 -46.77 -37.31
N PHE A 15 -51.51 -48.06 -37.39
CA PHE A 15 -50.48 -48.71 -36.59
C PHE A 15 -49.06 -48.24 -36.97
N ASN A 16 -48.79 -48.05 -38.28
CA ASN A 16 -47.49 -47.58 -38.75
C ASN A 16 -47.20 -46.11 -38.43
N ARG A 17 -48.22 -45.27 -38.22
CA ARG A 17 -48.02 -43.86 -37.83
C ARG A 17 -47.69 -43.70 -36.34
N VAL A 18 -48.25 -44.56 -35.49
CA VAL A 18 -47.96 -44.56 -34.04
C VAL A 18 -46.53 -45.03 -33.77
N ILE A 19 -46.07 -46.06 -34.48
CA ILE A 19 -44.69 -46.57 -34.35
C ILE A 19 -43.66 -45.51 -34.76
N LEU A 20 -43.91 -44.77 -35.86
CA LEU A 20 -42.99 -43.73 -36.33
C LEU A 20 -42.88 -42.56 -35.33
N VAL A 21 -44.00 -42.16 -34.72
CA VAL A 21 -44.03 -41.11 -33.69
C VAL A 21 -43.30 -41.56 -32.41
N CYS A 22 -43.43 -42.83 -32.01
CA CYS A 22 -42.69 -43.38 -30.86
C CYS A 22 -41.17 -43.45 -31.12
N ILE A 23 -40.75 -43.78 -32.35
CA ILE A 23 -39.33 -43.82 -32.72
C ILE A 23 -38.73 -42.41 -32.74
N ILE A 24 -39.43 -41.42 -33.29
CA ILE A 24 -38.96 -40.02 -33.30
C ILE A 24 -38.89 -39.47 -31.86
N ALA A 25 -39.86 -39.78 -31.00
CA ALA A 25 -39.81 -39.40 -29.60
C ALA A 25 -38.63 -40.05 -28.84
N ALA A 26 -38.31 -41.31 -29.11
CA ALA A 26 -37.18 -42.00 -28.50
C ALA A 26 -35.81 -41.42 -28.93
N VAL A 27 -35.70 -40.91 -30.16
CA VAL A 27 -34.49 -40.26 -30.67
C VAL A 27 -34.31 -38.85 -30.07
N VAL A 28 -35.39 -38.10 -29.88
CA VAL A 28 -35.33 -36.74 -29.27
C VAL A 28 -35.00 -36.80 -27.77
N VAL A 29 -35.50 -37.81 -27.04
CA VAL A 29 -35.22 -37.96 -25.60
C VAL A 29 -33.79 -38.49 -25.34
N ASN A 30 -33.20 -39.25 -26.27
CA ASN A 30 -31.81 -39.72 -26.17
C ASN A 30 -30.78 -38.80 -26.84
N GLY A 31 -31.20 -37.86 -27.69
CA GLY A 31 -30.31 -36.95 -28.43
C GLY A 31 -29.72 -35.79 -27.63
N CYS A 32 -30.21 -35.53 -26.41
CA CYS A 32 -29.76 -34.44 -25.55
C CYS A 32 -29.30 -34.91 -24.16
N ARG A 33 -28.51 -35.98 -24.10
CA ARG A 33 -27.62 -36.20 -22.95
C ARG A 33 -26.19 -35.91 -23.39
N LYS A 34 -25.63 -34.82 -22.84
CA LYS A 34 -24.18 -34.63 -22.74
C LYS A 34 -23.58 -35.95 -22.29
N THR A 35 -22.78 -36.55 -23.14
CA THR A 35 -21.92 -37.66 -22.75
C THR A 35 -20.88 -37.04 -21.83
N ASP A 36 -21.11 -37.11 -20.52
CA ASP A 36 -20.04 -36.90 -19.55
C ASP A 36 -18.93 -37.87 -19.94
N LYS A 37 -17.77 -37.30 -20.26
CA LYS A 37 -16.58 -38.07 -20.59
C LYS A 37 -16.36 -39.03 -19.43
N ILE A 38 -16.47 -40.31 -19.74
CA ILE A 38 -16.11 -41.43 -18.89
C ILE A 38 -14.75 -41.11 -18.29
N MET A 39 -14.74 -40.93 -16.97
CA MET A 39 -13.55 -40.85 -16.15
C MET A 39 -12.68 -42.05 -16.53
N LYS A 40 -11.49 -41.78 -17.09
CA LYS A 40 -10.47 -42.82 -17.28
C LYS A 40 -10.32 -43.57 -15.94
N PRO A 41 -10.13 -44.90 -15.96
CA PRO A 41 -9.80 -45.64 -14.74
C PRO A 41 -8.61 -44.95 -14.07
N PRO A 42 -8.50 -44.97 -12.73
CA PRO A 42 -7.46 -44.26 -12.01
C PRO A 42 -6.12 -44.78 -12.53
N VAL A 43 -5.49 -43.95 -13.36
CA VAL A 43 -4.10 -44.11 -13.72
C VAL A 43 -3.37 -44.02 -12.41
N THR A 44 -2.65 -45.08 -12.07
CA THR A 44 -1.68 -45.10 -10.99
C THR A 44 -0.85 -43.83 -11.13
N VAL A 45 -1.04 -42.88 -10.21
CA VAL A 45 -0.46 -41.54 -10.29
C VAL A 45 1.05 -41.69 -10.16
N ASN A 46 1.75 -41.61 -11.29
CA ASN A 46 3.15 -41.21 -11.30
C ASN A 46 3.20 -39.79 -10.75
N ASN A 47 4.02 -39.56 -9.72
CA ASN A 47 4.15 -38.26 -9.03
C ASN A 47 4.44 -37.07 -9.98
N ASN A 48 4.97 -37.32 -11.18
CA ASN A 48 5.27 -36.29 -12.19
C ASN A 48 4.01 -35.55 -12.70
N ASN A 49 2.85 -36.21 -12.73
CA ASN A 49 1.60 -35.58 -13.18
C ASN A 49 1.11 -34.48 -12.22
N ASN A 50 1.51 -34.51 -10.94
CA ASN A 50 1.08 -33.50 -9.97
C ASN A 50 1.81 -32.17 -10.19
N VAL A 51 3.12 -32.20 -10.45
CA VAL A 51 3.93 -30.99 -10.63
C VAL A 51 3.49 -30.21 -11.87
N GLU A 52 3.29 -30.88 -13.00
CA GLU A 52 2.82 -30.24 -14.24
C GLU A 52 1.38 -29.73 -14.12
N GLN A 53 0.50 -30.49 -13.48
CA GLN A 53 -0.87 -30.03 -13.23
C GLN A 53 -0.89 -28.78 -12.37
N ARG A 54 -0.12 -28.73 -11.28
CA ARG A 54 -0.01 -27.52 -10.45
C ARG A 54 0.57 -26.35 -11.25
N PHE A 55 1.66 -26.57 -11.98
CA PHE A 55 2.32 -25.54 -12.78
C PHE A 55 1.37 -24.82 -13.74
N PHE A 56 0.50 -25.55 -14.43
CA PHE A 56 -0.37 -24.94 -15.45
C PHE A 56 -1.77 -24.55 -14.94
N ASN A 57 -2.21 -25.06 -13.79
CA ASN A 57 -3.60 -24.88 -13.32
C ASN A 57 -3.76 -24.16 -11.97
N GLU A 58 -2.70 -23.99 -11.18
CA GLU A 58 -2.74 -23.11 -10.01
C GLU A 58 -2.53 -21.65 -10.43
N HIS A 59 -3.08 -20.71 -9.65
CA HIS A 59 -2.90 -19.26 -9.86
C HIS A 59 -3.17 -18.80 -11.29
N THR A 60 -4.24 -19.31 -11.92
CA THR A 60 -4.56 -19.06 -13.33
C THR A 60 -5.09 -17.65 -13.58
N SER A 61 -4.85 -17.14 -14.79
CA SER A 61 -5.35 -15.84 -15.24
C SER A 61 -6.62 -16.00 -16.10
N THR A 62 -7.52 -15.02 -16.02
CA THR A 62 -8.67 -14.91 -16.93
C THR A 62 -8.31 -14.20 -18.23
N GLU A 63 -7.10 -13.64 -18.35
CA GLU A 63 -6.68 -12.90 -19.54
C GLU A 63 -6.45 -13.83 -20.75
N PRO A 64 -7.02 -13.52 -21.93
CA PRO A 64 -6.88 -14.36 -23.12
C PRO A 64 -5.41 -14.55 -23.57
N LEU A 65 -4.59 -13.50 -23.47
CA LEU A 65 -3.17 -13.56 -23.83
C LEU A 65 -2.42 -14.55 -22.93
N ILE A 66 -2.58 -14.44 -21.61
CA ILE A 66 -1.91 -15.31 -20.64
C ILE A 66 -2.36 -16.77 -20.81
N ASN A 67 -3.64 -17.00 -21.10
CA ASN A 67 -4.16 -18.34 -21.40
C ASN A 67 -3.59 -18.93 -22.69
N ALA A 68 -3.40 -18.11 -23.74
CA ALA A 68 -2.74 -18.54 -24.96
C ALA A 68 -1.26 -18.89 -24.72
N LEU A 69 -0.55 -18.09 -23.91
CA LEU A 69 0.84 -18.38 -23.53
C LEU A 69 0.96 -19.65 -22.67
N ASN A 70 0.05 -19.87 -21.72
CA ASN A 70 -0.03 -21.10 -20.94
C ASN A 70 -0.18 -22.32 -21.88
N GLY A 71 -1.10 -22.25 -22.85
CA GLY A 71 -1.26 -23.31 -23.86
C GLY A 71 -0.03 -23.52 -24.75
N PHE A 72 0.71 -22.45 -25.09
CA PHE A 72 2.00 -22.55 -25.79
C PHE A 72 3.06 -23.27 -24.95
N LEU A 73 3.18 -22.92 -23.66
CA LEU A 73 4.14 -23.50 -22.74
C LEU A 73 3.81 -24.97 -22.42
N GLN A 74 2.54 -25.36 -22.36
CA GLN A 74 2.13 -26.77 -22.26
C GLN A 74 2.66 -27.59 -23.44
N ARG A 75 2.41 -27.15 -24.68
CA ARG A 75 2.92 -27.83 -25.89
C ARG A 75 4.44 -27.87 -25.94
N THR A 76 5.09 -26.82 -25.45
CA THR A 76 6.54 -26.75 -25.39
C THR A 76 7.09 -27.73 -24.34
N ASN A 77 6.41 -27.88 -23.20
CA ASN A 77 6.77 -28.84 -22.17
C ASN A 77 6.60 -30.30 -22.63
N ASP A 78 5.63 -30.59 -23.50
CA ASP A 78 5.49 -31.93 -24.10
C ASP A 78 6.73 -32.35 -24.88
N THR A 79 7.55 -31.39 -25.33
CA THR A 79 8.79 -31.63 -26.08
C THR A 79 10.04 -31.48 -25.21
N LEU A 80 10.11 -30.44 -24.38
CA LEU A 80 11.32 -30.05 -23.65
C LEU A 80 11.34 -30.52 -22.19
N HIS A 81 10.19 -30.96 -21.64
CA HIS A 81 10.03 -31.44 -20.28
C HIS A 81 10.66 -30.52 -19.21
N PHE A 82 10.52 -29.21 -19.38
CA PHE A 82 11.23 -28.20 -18.58
C PHE A 82 10.55 -27.96 -17.21
N VAL A 83 9.28 -28.32 -17.03
CA VAL A 83 8.49 -27.94 -15.86
C VAL A 83 9.06 -28.48 -14.55
N GLU A 84 9.41 -29.76 -14.48
CA GLU A 84 9.91 -30.38 -13.25
C GLU A 84 11.20 -29.70 -12.75
N LYS A 85 12.12 -29.43 -13.67
CA LYS A 85 13.37 -28.73 -13.39
C LYS A 85 13.16 -27.25 -13.09
N THR A 86 12.13 -26.63 -13.65
CA THR A 86 11.75 -25.24 -13.35
C THR A 86 11.20 -25.13 -11.94
N VAL A 87 10.23 -25.98 -11.59
CA VAL A 87 9.59 -25.97 -10.27
C VAL A 87 10.59 -26.25 -9.15
N SER A 88 11.45 -27.24 -9.32
CA SER A 88 12.48 -27.55 -8.33
C SER A 88 13.49 -26.42 -8.10
N ARG A 89 13.70 -25.54 -9.09
CA ARG A 89 14.65 -24.43 -9.01
C ARG A 89 14.03 -23.14 -8.50
N ILE A 90 12.91 -22.72 -9.07
CA ILE A 90 12.33 -21.39 -8.86
C ILE A 90 10.88 -21.41 -8.41
N GLY A 91 10.29 -22.60 -8.24
CA GLY A 91 8.93 -22.77 -7.75
C GLY A 91 7.86 -22.69 -8.83
N TYR A 92 6.67 -22.29 -8.43
CA TYR A 92 5.48 -22.31 -9.29
C TYR A 92 5.17 -20.90 -9.85
N PRO A 93 4.64 -20.83 -11.08
CA PRO A 93 4.23 -19.57 -11.69
C PRO A 93 2.98 -18.99 -11.01
N ARG A 94 2.88 -17.65 -11.01
CA ARG A 94 1.69 -16.89 -10.62
C ARG A 94 1.07 -16.24 -11.85
N TRP A 95 0.35 -17.02 -12.65
CA TRP A 95 -0.21 -16.56 -13.93
C TRP A 95 -1.17 -15.38 -13.76
N ASP A 96 -1.96 -15.38 -12.68
CA ASP A 96 -2.88 -14.31 -12.27
C ASP A 96 -2.19 -12.96 -12.00
N LYS A 97 -0.87 -12.97 -11.82
CA LYS A 97 -0.04 -11.80 -11.56
C LYS A 97 0.88 -11.43 -12.72
N ALA A 98 0.72 -12.06 -13.88
CA ALA A 98 1.52 -11.73 -15.06
C ALA A 98 1.39 -10.26 -15.48
N LEU A 99 2.42 -9.74 -16.13
CA LEU A 99 2.52 -8.35 -16.59
C LEU A 99 2.97 -8.33 -18.06
N SER A 100 2.17 -7.72 -18.94
CA SER A 100 2.42 -7.75 -20.39
C SER A 100 2.58 -6.35 -20.98
N PHE A 101 3.46 -6.23 -21.96
CA PHE A 101 3.79 -4.98 -22.65
C PHE A 101 3.88 -5.19 -24.15
N THR A 102 3.31 -4.28 -24.93
CA THR A 102 3.47 -4.27 -26.40
C THR A 102 4.49 -3.22 -26.81
N LYS A 103 5.53 -3.62 -27.52
CA LYS A 103 6.50 -2.71 -28.12
C LYS A 103 5.87 -2.00 -29.33
N PRO A 104 5.83 -0.65 -29.37
CA PRO A 104 5.43 0.06 -30.57
C PRO A 104 6.47 -0.14 -31.68
N SER A 105 6.01 -0.27 -32.92
CA SER A 105 6.87 -0.28 -34.09
C SER A 105 7.60 1.07 -34.22
N ALA A 106 8.93 1.03 -34.35
CA ALA A 106 9.72 2.25 -34.47
C ALA A 106 9.35 3.02 -35.74
N ALA A 107 8.78 4.23 -35.61
CA ALA A 107 8.55 5.13 -36.72
C ALA A 107 9.88 5.77 -37.14
N GLY A 108 10.63 5.11 -38.04
CA GLY A 108 11.91 5.63 -38.53
C GLY A 108 12.38 4.97 -39.83
N ASN A 109 12.15 5.67 -40.94
CA ASN A 109 12.77 5.53 -42.28
C ASN A 109 12.70 4.17 -43.02
N ARG A 110 11.83 4.17 -44.04
CA ARG A 110 11.86 3.36 -45.29
C ARG A 110 12.23 1.87 -45.12
N GLY A 111 11.21 1.02 -45.00
CA GLY A 111 11.19 -0.27 -45.71
C GLY A 111 11.18 -1.55 -44.88
N ASN A 112 11.31 -1.52 -43.56
CA ASN A 112 11.13 -2.71 -42.73
C ASN A 112 9.99 -2.50 -41.74
N SER A 113 8.91 -3.27 -41.91
CA SER A 113 7.89 -3.46 -40.89
C SER A 113 8.53 -4.25 -39.75
N ALA A 114 9.13 -3.57 -38.77
CA ALA A 114 9.60 -4.22 -37.56
C ALA A 114 8.37 -4.65 -36.75
N ASP A 115 8.17 -5.96 -36.64
CA ASP A 115 7.03 -6.59 -35.98
C ASP A 115 6.87 -6.11 -34.53
N SER A 116 5.64 -5.76 -34.15
CA SER A 116 5.29 -5.45 -32.76
C SER A 116 5.44 -6.72 -31.93
N ALA A 117 6.44 -6.76 -31.03
CA ALA A 117 6.61 -7.83 -30.06
C ALA A 117 5.86 -7.51 -28.76
N THR A 118 5.20 -8.51 -28.19
CA THR A 118 4.60 -8.46 -26.86
C THR A 118 5.48 -9.23 -25.90
N ILE A 119 5.93 -8.57 -24.84
CA ILE A 119 6.75 -9.14 -23.77
C ILE A 119 5.85 -9.35 -22.55
N THR A 120 5.78 -10.58 -22.06
CA THR A 120 5.01 -10.96 -20.88
C THR A 120 5.93 -11.52 -19.81
N TYR A 121 5.83 -10.96 -18.61
CA TYR A 121 6.54 -11.37 -17.41
C TYR A 121 5.60 -12.18 -16.51
N ILE A 122 6.00 -13.41 -16.17
CA ILE A 122 5.24 -14.30 -15.29
C ILE A 122 6.08 -14.56 -14.04
N PRO A 123 5.69 -14.04 -12.86
CA PRO A 123 6.47 -14.21 -11.63
C PRO A 123 6.38 -15.66 -11.09
N PHE A 124 7.44 -16.09 -10.41
CA PHE A 124 7.62 -17.42 -9.84
C PHE A 124 7.92 -17.35 -8.34
N VAL A 125 7.32 -18.28 -7.59
CA VAL A 125 7.41 -18.34 -6.12
C VAL A 125 7.62 -19.79 -5.68
N ARG A 126 8.57 -20.04 -4.78
CA ARG A 126 8.69 -21.35 -4.11
C ARG A 126 7.66 -21.51 -2.99
N ASP A 127 7.11 -22.71 -2.82
CA ASP A 127 6.08 -23.01 -1.80
C ASP A 127 6.47 -22.58 -0.36
N SER A 128 7.77 -22.55 -0.04
CA SER A 128 8.29 -22.16 1.28
C SER A 128 8.67 -20.67 1.41
N GLN A 129 8.34 -19.85 0.42
CA GLN A 129 8.78 -18.46 0.33
C GLN A 129 7.59 -17.55 0.06
N ASN A 130 7.61 -16.36 0.66
CA ASN A 130 6.59 -15.33 0.50
C ASN A 130 7.08 -14.17 -0.38
N TYR A 131 8.06 -14.42 -1.26
CA TYR A 131 8.64 -13.41 -2.14
C TYR A 131 8.90 -13.99 -3.53
N VAL A 132 9.05 -13.12 -4.54
CA VAL A 132 9.23 -13.52 -5.93
C VAL A 132 10.70 -13.87 -6.18
N ASN A 133 10.95 -15.11 -6.60
CA ASN A 133 12.29 -15.64 -6.81
C ASN A 133 12.82 -15.45 -8.23
N ALA A 134 11.91 -15.49 -9.19
CA ALA A 134 12.23 -15.46 -10.60
C ALA A 134 11.03 -14.99 -11.40
N THR A 135 11.27 -14.67 -12.65
CA THR A 135 10.25 -14.29 -13.62
C THR A 135 10.56 -14.98 -14.93
N MET A 136 9.59 -15.70 -15.49
CA MET A 136 9.65 -16.14 -16.87
C MET A 136 9.31 -14.96 -17.77
N VAL A 137 10.13 -14.74 -18.79
CA VAL A 137 9.92 -13.70 -19.78
C VAL A 137 9.56 -14.36 -21.09
N VAL A 138 8.35 -14.10 -21.57
CA VAL A 138 7.83 -14.63 -22.82
C VAL A 138 7.77 -13.50 -23.83
N GLU A 139 8.51 -13.63 -24.93
CA GLU A 139 8.44 -12.71 -26.04
C GLU A 139 7.63 -13.36 -27.16
N SER A 140 6.56 -12.68 -27.59
CA SER A 140 5.67 -13.15 -28.66
C SER A 140 5.57 -12.09 -29.75
N ASN A 141 5.86 -12.49 -30.99
CA ASN A 141 5.63 -11.71 -32.19
C ASN A 141 4.70 -12.49 -33.13
N PRO A 142 4.24 -11.92 -34.26
CA PRO A 142 3.31 -12.60 -35.15
C PRO A 142 3.80 -13.94 -35.72
N THR A 143 5.12 -14.17 -35.73
CA THR A 143 5.75 -15.34 -36.37
C THR A 143 6.37 -16.33 -35.38
N ASP A 144 6.71 -15.90 -34.17
CA ASP A 144 7.48 -16.67 -33.21
C ASP A 144 7.10 -16.31 -31.77
N THR A 145 7.24 -17.28 -30.87
CA THR A 145 7.09 -17.09 -29.43
C THR A 145 8.22 -17.83 -28.74
N SER A 146 9.00 -17.11 -27.94
CA SER A 146 10.11 -17.66 -27.18
C SER A 146 9.98 -17.29 -25.70
N PHE A 147 10.67 -18.04 -24.83
CA PHE A 147 10.71 -17.70 -23.42
C PHE A 147 12.10 -17.90 -22.83
N SER A 148 12.37 -17.13 -21.78
CA SER A 148 13.59 -17.17 -20.96
C SER A 148 13.25 -16.97 -19.49
N TYR A 149 14.24 -17.01 -18.60
CA TYR A 149 14.06 -16.79 -17.17
C TYR A 149 15.04 -15.74 -16.66
N ASN A 150 14.52 -14.85 -15.82
CA ASN A 150 15.28 -13.94 -14.97
C ASN A 150 15.13 -14.39 -13.53
N CYS A 151 16.21 -14.47 -12.77
CA CYS A 151 16.19 -14.93 -11.39
C CYS A 151 16.82 -13.87 -10.47
N ASP A 152 16.24 -13.69 -9.29
CA ASP A 152 16.59 -12.61 -8.35
C ASP A 152 18.11 -12.52 -8.07
N TRP A 153 18.79 -13.65 -7.86
CA TRP A 153 20.23 -13.75 -7.59
C TRP A 153 21.12 -13.26 -8.74
N GLN A 154 20.61 -13.15 -9.97
CA GLN A 154 21.39 -12.69 -11.12
C GLN A 154 21.71 -11.20 -11.07
N TYR A 155 21.09 -10.43 -10.17
CA TYR A 155 21.41 -9.01 -9.95
C TYR A 155 22.91 -8.80 -9.65
N ALA A 156 23.53 -9.74 -8.94
CA ALA A 156 24.94 -9.67 -8.54
C ALA A 156 25.92 -9.84 -9.72
N GLN A 157 25.44 -10.29 -10.88
CA GLN A 157 26.21 -10.40 -12.13
C GLN A 157 26.00 -9.19 -13.04
N LYS A 158 25.08 -8.28 -12.70
CA LYS A 158 24.79 -7.09 -13.50
C LYS A 158 25.80 -5.98 -13.20
N GLN A 159 25.94 -5.06 -14.14
CA GLN A 159 26.78 -3.88 -13.96
C GLN A 159 26.33 -3.09 -12.73
N ASN A 160 27.31 -2.75 -11.91
CA ASN A 160 27.13 -1.93 -10.72
C ASN A 160 28.40 -1.11 -10.48
N SER A 161 28.21 0.18 -10.25
CA SER A 161 29.24 1.11 -9.84
C SER A 161 28.98 1.53 -8.40
N LEU A 162 30.07 1.71 -7.64
CA LEU A 162 30.01 2.01 -6.21
C LEU A 162 29.43 3.40 -5.88
N ASN A 163 29.07 4.18 -6.90
CA ASN A 163 28.62 5.57 -6.81
C ASN A 163 27.33 5.83 -7.61
N SER A 164 26.56 4.79 -7.94
CA SER A 164 25.33 4.91 -8.73
C SER A 164 24.22 4.11 -8.06
N TYR A 165 23.03 4.68 -8.05
CA TYR A 165 21.79 3.99 -7.71
C TYR A 165 20.94 3.73 -8.97
N THR A 166 21.50 3.86 -10.17
CA THR A 166 20.80 3.71 -11.45
C THR A 166 21.51 2.75 -12.40
N ASP A 167 22.31 1.82 -11.90
CA ASP A 167 22.96 0.84 -12.78
C ASP A 167 22.06 -0.38 -12.97
N THR A 168 22.47 -1.27 -13.89
CA THR A 168 21.67 -2.43 -14.28
C THR A 168 21.33 -3.33 -13.08
N ALA A 169 22.20 -3.44 -12.08
CA ALA A 169 21.93 -4.22 -10.87
C ALA A 169 20.78 -3.64 -10.04
N GLU A 170 20.73 -2.31 -9.89
CA GLU A 170 19.68 -1.58 -9.17
C GLU A 170 18.34 -1.71 -9.89
N TYR A 171 18.30 -1.50 -11.21
CA TYR A 171 17.09 -1.71 -12.01
C TYR A 171 16.58 -3.15 -11.89
N TYR A 172 17.49 -4.13 -11.95
CA TYR A 172 17.14 -5.55 -11.83
C TYR A 172 16.58 -5.86 -10.43
N ALA A 173 17.14 -5.28 -9.37
CA ALA A 173 16.63 -5.43 -8.02
C ALA A 173 15.24 -4.81 -7.83
N VAL A 174 15.05 -3.57 -8.28
CA VAL A 174 13.76 -2.87 -8.20
C VAL A 174 12.69 -3.62 -9.00
N PHE A 175 13.02 -4.18 -10.16
CA PHE A 175 12.11 -5.02 -10.93
C PHE A 175 11.55 -6.18 -10.10
N PHE A 176 12.39 -6.90 -9.36
CA PHE A 176 11.94 -8.00 -8.49
C PHE A 176 11.12 -7.49 -7.30
N MET A 177 11.48 -6.34 -6.72
CA MET A 177 10.68 -5.70 -5.65
C MET A 177 9.28 -5.31 -6.14
N VAL A 178 9.15 -4.82 -7.40
CA VAL A 178 7.86 -4.53 -8.04
C VAL A 178 7.05 -5.80 -8.26
N MET A 179 7.69 -6.89 -8.70
CA MET A 179 7.02 -8.18 -8.82
C MET A 179 6.54 -8.69 -7.46
N ASP A 180 7.33 -8.50 -6.40
CA ASP A 180 6.94 -8.81 -5.02
C ASP A 180 5.72 -8.00 -4.56
N LYS A 181 5.73 -6.67 -4.78
CA LYS A 181 4.58 -5.79 -4.53
C LYS A 181 3.33 -6.30 -5.25
N ARG A 182 3.45 -6.71 -6.52
CA ARG A 182 2.32 -7.20 -7.32
C ARG A 182 1.77 -8.55 -6.84
N VAL A 183 2.65 -9.46 -6.41
CA VAL A 183 2.27 -10.82 -6.01
C VAL A 183 1.81 -10.89 -4.56
N PHE A 184 2.50 -10.18 -3.66
CA PHE A 184 2.34 -10.28 -2.20
C PHE A 184 1.94 -8.97 -1.52
N GLY A 185 2.01 -7.83 -2.20
CA GLY A 185 1.69 -6.52 -1.62
C GLY A 185 2.85 -5.87 -0.86
N HIS A 186 4.04 -6.48 -0.83
CA HIS A 186 5.19 -5.93 -0.12
C HIS A 186 5.56 -4.54 -0.63
N GLN A 187 5.56 -3.55 0.26
CA GLN A 187 5.91 -2.17 -0.08
C GLN A 187 7.31 -1.75 0.40
N LYS A 188 7.91 -2.48 1.34
CA LYS A 188 9.18 -2.13 1.98
C LYS A 188 10.15 -3.30 1.97
N PHE A 189 11.41 -3.02 1.69
CA PHE A 189 12.47 -4.02 1.53
C PHE A 189 13.71 -3.58 2.30
N LYS A 190 14.29 -4.49 3.08
CA LYS A 190 15.57 -4.30 3.75
C LYS A 190 16.70 -4.70 2.82
N ILE A 191 17.72 -3.86 2.70
CA ILE A 191 18.87 -4.12 1.82
C ILE A 191 19.93 -4.90 2.58
N LEU A 192 20.29 -6.08 2.04
CA LEU A 192 21.32 -6.97 2.58
C LEU A 192 22.66 -6.75 1.87
N ASP A 193 22.63 -6.52 0.56
CA ASP A 193 23.80 -6.10 -0.23
C ASP A 193 24.04 -4.60 -0.08
N THR A 194 24.86 -4.20 0.89
CA THR A 194 25.18 -2.78 1.11
C THR A 194 25.95 -2.10 -0.03
N LEU A 195 26.35 -2.84 -1.09
CA LEU A 195 26.92 -2.29 -2.32
C LEU A 195 25.85 -2.00 -3.38
N LEU A 196 24.67 -2.62 -3.28
CA LEU A 196 23.51 -2.32 -4.11
C LEU A 196 22.88 -1.01 -3.66
N PHE A 197 22.58 -0.09 -4.58
CA PHE A 197 22.12 1.28 -4.28
C PHE A 197 23.13 2.14 -3.49
N LYS A 198 24.40 1.73 -3.45
CA LYS A 198 25.45 2.46 -2.75
C LYS A 198 25.76 3.78 -3.46
N TYR A 199 25.87 4.85 -2.67
CA TYR A 199 26.35 6.14 -3.15
C TYR A 199 27.52 6.61 -2.30
N ASN A 200 28.73 6.64 -2.87
CA ASN A 200 29.94 7.09 -2.19
C ASN A 200 30.25 6.27 -0.92
N ILE A 201 30.29 6.88 0.28
CA ILE A 201 30.49 6.16 1.55
C ILE A 201 29.18 5.65 2.17
N TYR A 202 28.03 5.98 1.58
CA TYR A 202 26.70 5.78 2.16
C TYR A 202 26.14 4.41 1.83
N LYS A 203 25.72 3.70 2.88
CA LYS A 203 25.13 2.37 2.78
C LYS A 203 23.61 2.48 2.88
N PRO A 204 22.86 1.88 1.94
CA PRO A 204 21.41 1.84 2.01
C PRO A 204 20.94 0.87 3.09
N LEU A 205 19.84 1.22 3.76
CA LEU A 205 19.23 0.38 4.80
C LEU A 205 17.93 -0.26 4.31
N ASN A 206 17.07 0.54 3.67
CA ASN A 206 15.78 0.09 3.17
C ASN A 206 15.38 0.86 1.91
N ILE A 207 14.49 0.22 1.15
CA ILE A 207 13.75 0.76 0.03
C ILE A 207 12.26 0.63 0.34
N GLN A 208 11.47 1.65 0.01
CA GLN A 208 10.03 1.63 0.15
C GLN A 208 9.37 2.16 -1.13
N PHE A 209 8.17 1.70 -1.47
CA PHE A 209 7.33 2.28 -2.51
C PHE A 209 6.40 3.32 -1.89
N ASN A 210 6.23 4.48 -2.54
CA ASN A 210 5.25 5.48 -2.08
C ASN A 210 3.87 5.22 -2.69
N ASP A 211 2.81 5.36 -1.89
CA ASP A 211 1.41 5.43 -2.35
C ASP A 211 1.04 6.84 -2.85
N LEU A 212 1.92 7.49 -3.61
CA LEU A 212 1.55 8.78 -4.20
C LEU A 212 0.51 8.56 -5.30
N PRO A 213 -0.56 9.38 -5.37
CA PRO A 213 -1.45 9.36 -6.51
C PRO A 213 -0.61 9.64 -7.75
N ASN A 214 -0.62 8.70 -8.70
CA ASN A 214 0.06 8.83 -9.99
C ASN A 214 -0.21 10.21 -10.58
N ALA A 215 0.71 11.16 -10.38
CA ALA A 215 0.65 12.46 -11.00
C ALA A 215 0.81 12.20 -12.49
N GLY A 216 -0.29 12.39 -13.23
CA GLY A 216 -0.44 11.98 -14.61
C GLY A 216 0.78 12.30 -15.47
N ARG A 217 1.54 11.27 -15.83
CA ARG A 217 2.32 11.26 -17.06
C ARG A 217 1.59 10.41 -18.09
N ASN A 218 0.51 10.98 -18.61
CA ASN A 218 0.11 10.73 -19.99
C ASN A 218 1.19 11.31 -20.92
N ALA A 219 2.32 10.61 -21.06
CA ALA A 219 3.25 10.89 -22.15
C ALA A 219 2.65 10.31 -23.44
N PHE A 220 1.97 11.15 -24.20
CA PHE A 220 1.56 10.85 -25.57
C PHE A 220 2.81 10.48 -26.41
N ILE A 221 2.74 9.32 -27.09
CA ILE A 221 3.63 8.77 -28.14
C ILE A 221 4.84 7.91 -27.64
N GLY A 222 4.55 6.64 -27.28
CA GLY A 222 5.44 5.46 -27.27
C GLY A 222 6.49 5.33 -26.14
N PRO A 223 7.10 4.13 -25.97
CA PRO A 223 6.54 2.88 -25.40
C PRO A 223 5.91 3.06 -23.99
N VAL A 224 5.14 2.07 -23.49
CA VAL A 224 4.59 2.09 -22.12
C VAL A 224 5.75 1.92 -21.14
N GLU A 225 6.30 3.04 -20.68
CA GLU A 225 7.28 3.11 -19.62
C GLU A 225 6.55 3.15 -18.27
N HIS A 226 6.82 2.15 -17.44
CA HIS A 226 6.35 2.14 -16.06
C HIS A 226 7.43 2.73 -15.18
N CYS A 227 7.03 3.70 -14.38
CA CYS A 227 7.88 4.38 -13.43
C CYS A 227 7.32 4.16 -12.04
N GLU A 228 8.17 3.76 -11.10
CA GLU A 228 7.81 3.75 -9.67
C GLU A 228 8.70 4.74 -8.94
N ASP A 229 8.05 5.55 -8.10
CA ASP A 229 8.75 6.43 -7.18
C ASP A 229 9.14 5.65 -5.92
N VAL A 230 10.43 5.64 -5.66
CA VAL A 230 11.07 4.83 -4.63
C VAL A 230 11.88 5.73 -3.70
N PRO A 231 11.43 5.96 -2.46
CA PRO A 231 12.28 6.46 -1.38
C PRO A 231 13.38 5.45 -1.01
N ILE A 232 14.63 5.92 -1.01
CA ILE A 232 15.82 5.18 -0.58
C ILE A 232 16.36 5.83 0.70
N THR A 233 16.44 5.04 1.78
CA THR A 233 16.92 5.54 3.09
C THR A 233 18.38 5.16 3.34
N PHE A 234 19.22 6.16 3.61
CA PHE A 234 20.65 6.01 3.89
C PHE A 234 20.96 6.25 5.37
N GLN A 235 21.97 5.55 5.89
CA GLN A 235 22.44 5.73 7.26
C GLN A 235 23.24 7.03 7.48
N TYR A 236 23.71 7.68 6.40
CA TYR A 236 24.36 9.01 6.44
C TYR A 236 24.08 9.77 5.12
N CYS A 237 23.99 11.11 5.15
CA CYS A 237 23.37 11.92 4.08
C CYS A 237 24.32 12.26 2.90
N PRO A 238 23.91 12.04 1.63
CA PRO A 238 24.75 12.35 0.45
C PRO A 238 24.76 13.81 -0.01
N TYR A 239 23.81 14.63 0.41
CA TYR A 239 23.72 16.04 -0.02
C TYR A 239 24.62 17.00 0.79
N ILE A 240 25.33 16.52 1.82
CA ILE A 240 26.21 17.35 2.67
C ILE A 240 27.62 17.47 2.07
N LEU A 241 27.75 17.74 0.77
CA LEU A 241 29.09 17.79 0.17
C LEU A 241 29.46 19.03 -0.61
N ASN A 242 28.60 20.05 -0.73
CA ASN A 242 29.07 21.32 -1.28
C ASN A 242 28.96 22.55 -0.37
N GLN A 243 28.29 22.49 0.79
CA GLN A 243 28.31 23.61 1.75
C GLN A 243 28.24 23.25 3.25
N GLY A 244 28.53 22.01 3.68
CA GLY A 244 28.84 21.73 5.10
C GLY A 244 27.85 22.24 6.18
N HIS A 245 26.59 22.49 5.86
CA HIS A 245 25.58 23.04 6.76
C HIS A 245 24.26 22.30 6.59
N CYS A 246 23.66 21.86 7.70
CA CYS A 246 22.25 21.52 7.75
C CYS A 246 21.46 22.83 7.74
N PHE A 247 20.38 22.93 6.94
CA PHE A 247 19.53 24.12 6.93
C PHE A 247 18.10 23.73 7.27
N GLY A 248 17.61 24.18 8.42
CA GLY A 248 16.17 24.36 8.65
C GLY A 248 15.67 25.67 8.01
N PRO A 249 14.35 25.86 7.86
CA PRO A 249 13.80 27.10 7.36
C PRO A 249 14.23 28.26 8.28
N GLY A 250 15.04 29.18 7.74
CA GLY A 250 15.55 30.35 8.48
C GLY A 250 17.04 30.35 8.83
N GLY A 251 17.84 29.36 8.43
CA GLY A 251 19.30 29.52 8.39
C GLY A 251 20.04 29.43 9.74
N THR A 252 19.49 28.81 10.77
CA THR A 252 20.24 28.51 12.01
C THR A 252 20.39 27.00 12.21
N CYS A 253 21.64 26.53 12.27
CA CYS A 253 21.99 25.16 12.63
C CYS A 253 23.28 25.21 13.45
N ASP A 254 23.12 25.21 14.77
CA ASP A 254 24.25 25.13 15.71
C ASP A 254 23.99 24.02 16.73
N ASN A 255 24.49 22.82 16.41
CA ASN A 255 25.07 21.78 17.29
C ASN A 255 24.85 20.35 16.74
N CYS A 256 25.74 19.87 15.85
CA CYS A 256 26.03 18.45 15.73
C CYS A 256 27.25 18.12 16.62
N PRO A 257 27.03 17.38 17.71
CA PRO A 257 27.83 16.18 17.95
C PRO A 257 26.99 14.88 18.00
N THR A 258 25.65 14.97 17.85
CA THR A 258 24.71 13.83 18.04
C THR A 258 24.21 13.19 16.74
N CYS A 259 24.78 13.56 15.59
CA CYS A 259 24.36 13.08 14.26
C CYS A 259 24.88 11.65 13.95
N LEU A 260 24.92 10.77 14.96
CA LEU A 260 25.32 9.36 14.83
C LEU A 260 24.18 8.43 14.40
N ASN A 261 22.93 8.93 14.34
CA ASN A 261 21.72 8.18 13.97
C ASN A 261 20.80 8.94 12.99
N THR A 262 21.32 9.84 12.16
CA THR A 262 20.48 10.57 11.19
C THR A 262 20.30 9.76 9.90
N THR A 263 19.10 9.23 9.68
CA THR A 263 18.68 8.66 8.39
C THR A 263 18.23 9.76 7.44
N ALA A 264 18.58 9.66 6.15
CA ALA A 264 18.11 10.58 5.12
C ALA A 264 17.46 9.79 3.98
N THR A 265 16.35 10.30 3.46
CA THR A 265 15.57 9.67 2.39
C THR A 265 15.73 10.45 1.09
N ILE A 266 16.02 9.75 0.00
CA ILE A 266 16.00 10.31 -1.36
C ILE A 266 14.85 9.69 -2.12
N ASN A 267 13.98 10.51 -2.71
CA ASN A 267 12.97 10.03 -3.65
C ASN A 267 13.60 9.90 -5.03
N TRP A 268 13.56 8.71 -5.62
CA TRP A 268 14.02 8.47 -6.97
C TRP A 268 12.98 7.74 -7.80
N THR A 269 12.83 8.12 -9.06
CA THR A 269 11.90 7.46 -9.98
C THR A 269 12.66 6.39 -10.79
N TYR A 270 12.35 5.12 -10.54
CA TYR A 270 12.83 4.03 -11.39
C TYR A 270 11.82 3.79 -12.50
N CYS A 271 12.17 4.25 -13.69
CA CYS A 271 11.44 3.90 -14.91
C CYS A 271 12.07 2.67 -15.54
N TRP A 272 11.25 1.71 -15.95
CA TRP A 272 11.69 0.58 -16.74
C TRP A 272 10.95 0.51 -18.07
N THR A 273 11.74 0.44 -19.13
CA THR A 273 11.44 -0.20 -20.41
C THR A 273 12.67 -1.01 -20.76
N GLU A 274 12.80 -2.22 -20.22
CA GLU A 274 14.03 -2.97 -20.48
C GLU A 274 14.05 -3.51 -21.92
N TYR A 275 15.09 -3.07 -22.64
CA TYR A 275 15.64 -3.67 -23.83
C TYR A 275 16.17 -5.05 -23.46
N ILE A 276 15.37 -6.08 -23.70
CA ILE A 276 15.94 -7.41 -23.88
C ILE A 276 16.63 -7.33 -25.24
N GLU A 277 17.95 -7.54 -25.31
CA GLU A 277 18.56 -8.06 -26.52
C GLU A 277 18.14 -9.54 -26.58
N PRO A 278 17.14 -9.92 -27.39
CA PRO A 278 16.95 -11.33 -27.66
C PRO A 278 18.17 -11.73 -28.48
N GLY A 279 18.88 -12.78 -28.06
CA GLY A 279 20.09 -13.27 -28.70
C GLY A 279 20.08 -13.07 -30.23
N GLY A 280 20.78 -12.03 -30.66
CA GLY A 280 20.85 -11.59 -32.03
C GLY A 280 22.22 -11.00 -32.22
N GLY A 281 23.19 -11.88 -32.48
CA GLY A 281 24.57 -11.48 -32.77
C GLY A 281 24.58 -10.48 -33.92
N SER A 282 24.75 -9.20 -33.58
CA SER A 282 25.16 -8.18 -34.52
C SER A 282 26.60 -7.85 -34.20
N GLY A 283 27.50 -8.47 -34.96
CA GLY A 283 28.91 -8.15 -34.94
C GLY A 283 29.10 -6.68 -35.31
N THR A 284 29.72 -5.94 -34.41
CA THR A 284 30.60 -4.85 -34.81
C THR A 284 31.95 -5.16 -34.19
N GLY A 285 32.90 -5.51 -35.06
CA GLY A 285 34.24 -5.86 -34.67
C GLY A 285 35.00 -4.62 -34.21
N ASP A 286 35.72 -4.76 -33.11
CA ASP A 286 37.10 -4.29 -33.06
C ASP A 286 37.88 -5.22 -32.13
N GLY A 287 38.99 -5.75 -32.65
CA GLY A 287 39.73 -6.84 -32.06
C GLY A 287 40.70 -6.42 -30.97
N SER A 288 40.95 -7.34 -30.04
CA SER A 288 42.28 -7.70 -29.53
C SER A 288 42.16 -8.94 -28.64
N GLY A 289 43.07 -9.90 -28.83
CA GLY A 289 42.90 -11.31 -28.48
C GLY A 289 43.07 -11.68 -27.00
N GLY A 290 42.62 -12.89 -26.70
CA GLY A 290 42.81 -13.56 -25.42
C GLY A 290 42.02 -14.88 -25.38
N ASP A 291 42.67 -15.96 -25.80
CA ASP A 291 42.14 -17.33 -25.82
C ASP A 291 41.63 -17.81 -24.45
N GLY A 292 40.48 -18.51 -24.44
CA GLY A 292 40.00 -19.21 -23.25
C GLY A 292 38.59 -19.80 -23.34
N GLY A 293 38.46 -20.94 -24.04
CA GLY A 293 37.61 -22.07 -23.62
C GLY A 293 36.09 -21.91 -23.49
N ALA A 294 35.37 -22.25 -24.58
CA ALA A 294 34.10 -22.98 -24.66
C ALA A 294 33.11 -22.99 -23.47
N THR A 295 31.87 -22.53 -23.71
CA THR A 295 30.70 -23.39 -24.00
C THR A 295 29.57 -22.53 -24.60
N GLY A 296 28.97 -23.00 -25.69
CA GLY A 296 27.99 -22.28 -26.50
C GLY A 296 26.65 -22.03 -25.80
N GLY A 297 26.09 -20.84 -26.06
CA GLY A 297 24.73 -20.49 -25.67
C GLY A 297 23.73 -21.09 -26.65
N GLU A 298 22.95 -22.07 -26.18
CA GLU A 298 21.73 -22.53 -26.83
C GLU A 298 20.63 -21.50 -26.54
N GLY A 299 20.28 -20.71 -27.55
CA GLY A 299 19.06 -19.89 -27.56
C GLY A 299 17.87 -20.76 -27.93
N GLY A 300 16.95 -20.97 -26.99
CA GLY A 300 15.65 -21.59 -27.23
C GLY A 300 15.16 -22.45 -26.07
N GLY A 301 14.19 -21.94 -25.30
CA GLY A 301 13.34 -22.74 -24.41
C GLY A 301 14.06 -23.64 -23.40
N GLY A 302 14.94 -23.07 -22.59
CA GLY A 302 15.69 -23.82 -21.57
C GLY A 302 14.97 -23.95 -20.23
N THR A 303 15.62 -24.61 -19.28
CA THR A 303 15.26 -24.56 -17.84
C THR A 303 15.96 -23.36 -17.18
N PRO A 304 15.45 -22.82 -16.05
CA PRO A 304 16.10 -21.69 -15.37
C PRO A 304 17.59 -21.94 -15.12
N PRO A 305 18.46 -20.92 -15.21
CA PRO A 305 19.89 -21.08 -15.01
C PRO A 305 20.19 -21.65 -13.62
N ASP A 306 21.28 -22.42 -13.50
CA ASP A 306 21.78 -22.85 -12.20
C ASP A 306 22.33 -21.65 -11.42
N CYS A 307 22.09 -21.63 -10.10
CA CYS A 307 22.83 -20.73 -9.25
C CYS A 307 24.24 -21.27 -9.05
N ASN A 308 25.18 -20.75 -9.83
CA ASN A 308 26.61 -21.01 -9.61
C ASN A 308 27.16 -19.92 -8.69
N PRO A 309 27.84 -20.28 -7.59
CA PRO A 309 28.51 -19.28 -6.76
C PRO A 309 29.47 -18.45 -7.61
N ILE A 310 29.31 -17.13 -7.53
CA ILE A 310 30.11 -16.17 -8.28
C ILE A 310 31.59 -16.43 -7.93
N PRO A 311 32.47 -16.73 -8.92
CA PRO A 311 33.90 -16.67 -8.70
C PRO A 311 34.24 -15.28 -8.16
N THR A 312 35.11 -15.17 -7.16
CA THR A 312 35.51 -13.93 -6.46
C THR A 312 36.00 -12.76 -7.34
N GLU A 313 35.96 -12.91 -8.67
CA GLU A 313 36.17 -11.89 -9.68
C GLU A 313 34.86 -11.61 -10.42
N GLY A 314 33.84 -11.14 -9.70
CA GLY A 314 32.67 -10.53 -10.34
C GLY A 314 33.11 -9.30 -11.16
N LYS A 315 32.54 -9.11 -12.35
CA LYS A 315 32.71 -7.87 -13.12
C LYS A 315 32.18 -6.70 -12.26
N GLY A 316 33.09 -5.97 -11.64
CA GLY A 316 32.81 -4.83 -10.75
C GLY A 316 32.84 -5.21 -9.27
N ASN A 317 34.02 -5.08 -8.63
CA ASN A 317 34.30 -4.89 -7.19
C ASN A 317 33.31 -5.39 -6.10
N ARG A 318 32.49 -6.41 -6.33
CA ARG A 318 31.59 -6.99 -5.32
C ARG A 318 32.28 -8.18 -4.67
N ILE A 319 32.58 -8.06 -3.37
CA ILE A 319 32.88 -9.22 -2.52
C ILE A 319 31.53 -9.86 -2.21
N ALA A 320 31.35 -11.11 -2.63
CA ALA A 320 30.13 -11.87 -2.44
C ALA A 320 29.67 -11.82 -0.97
N ILE A 321 28.41 -11.45 -0.77
CA ILE A 321 27.66 -11.77 0.44
C ILE A 321 27.74 -13.29 0.62
N ASN A 322 27.84 -13.78 1.86
CA ASN A 322 27.98 -15.21 2.20
C ASN A 322 26.80 -16.11 1.75
N ASN A 323 25.86 -15.60 0.96
CA ASN A 323 24.77 -16.34 0.35
C ASN A 323 24.73 -16.07 -1.16
N THR A 324 25.45 -16.88 -1.93
CA THR A 324 25.64 -16.71 -3.38
C THR A 324 24.40 -16.94 -4.23
N CYS A 325 23.26 -17.31 -3.64
CA CYS A 325 22.02 -17.69 -4.33
C CYS A 325 20.77 -17.00 -3.79
N GLY A 326 20.93 -15.96 -2.98
CA GLY A 326 19.82 -15.14 -2.49
C GLY A 326 19.82 -13.75 -3.14
N PRO A 327 18.66 -13.07 -3.13
CA PRO A 327 18.60 -11.65 -3.46
C PRO A 327 19.44 -10.83 -2.48
N GLY A 328 19.89 -9.65 -2.92
CA GLY A 328 20.57 -8.66 -2.08
C GLY A 328 19.65 -7.88 -1.16
N TRP A 329 18.41 -8.34 -0.99
CA TRP A 329 17.34 -7.69 -0.25
C TRP A 329 16.38 -8.75 0.31
N GLU A 330 15.60 -8.37 1.31
CA GLU A 330 14.48 -9.17 1.81
C GLU A 330 13.26 -8.25 1.98
N PRO A 331 12.04 -8.71 1.65
CA PRO A 331 10.86 -7.93 2.00
C PRO A 331 10.82 -7.78 3.52
N VAL A 332 10.56 -6.56 3.99
CA VAL A 332 10.06 -6.41 5.35
C VAL A 332 8.67 -7.04 5.30
N PRO A 333 8.38 -8.06 6.14
CA PRO A 333 7.04 -8.60 6.20
C PRO A 333 6.06 -7.44 6.26
N ILE A 334 4.96 -7.54 5.52
CA ILE A 334 3.78 -6.79 5.92
C ILE A 334 3.55 -7.31 7.34
N GLU A 335 3.99 -6.56 8.35
CA GLU A 335 3.36 -6.67 9.66
C GLU A 335 1.89 -6.57 9.29
N ASP A 336 1.12 -7.63 9.52
CA ASP A 336 -0.32 -7.55 9.40
C ASP A 336 -0.65 -6.22 10.05
N GLU A 337 -1.06 -5.22 9.27
CA GLU A 337 -1.60 -4.02 9.88
C GLU A 337 -2.63 -4.61 10.82
N PRO A 338 -2.47 -4.43 12.15
CA PRO A 338 -3.40 -5.01 13.09
C PRO A 338 -4.77 -4.64 12.55
N PRO A 339 -5.65 -5.64 12.33
CA PRO A 339 -6.88 -5.47 11.55
C PRO A 339 -7.47 -4.14 11.97
N PRO A 340 -7.68 -3.19 11.02
CA PRO A 340 -7.68 -1.75 11.29
C PRO A 340 -8.34 -1.53 12.62
N GLU A 341 -7.51 -1.19 13.62
CA GLU A 341 -7.97 -1.10 15.00
C GLU A 341 -9.27 -0.31 14.95
N ASP A 342 -10.36 -0.91 15.47
CA ASP A 342 -11.66 -0.27 15.39
C ASP A 342 -11.45 1.13 15.99
N PRO A 343 -11.61 2.22 15.22
CA PRO A 343 -11.27 3.55 15.74
C PRO A 343 -12.12 3.85 16.98
N CYS A 344 -13.24 3.14 17.15
CA CYS A 344 -14.02 3.16 18.36
C CYS A 344 -13.40 2.40 19.53
N SER A 345 -12.73 1.25 19.34
CA SER A 345 -12.04 0.53 20.41
C SER A 345 -10.92 1.34 21.04
N ASP A 346 -10.15 2.07 20.24
CA ASP A 346 -8.91 2.70 20.72
C ASP A 346 -9.22 3.91 21.61
N ALA A 347 -10.34 4.56 21.33
CA ALA A 347 -10.85 5.68 22.11
C ALA A 347 -11.64 5.24 23.36
N GLN A 348 -11.95 3.95 23.57
CA GLN A 348 -12.77 3.52 24.72
C GLN A 348 -12.13 3.85 26.06
N VAL A 349 -10.82 3.59 26.19
CA VAL A 349 -10.08 3.88 27.43
C VAL A 349 -10.06 5.38 27.70
N ALA A 350 -9.78 6.19 26.67
CA ALA A 350 -9.80 7.64 26.77
C ALA A 350 -11.19 8.19 27.14
N ALA A 351 -12.25 7.68 26.51
CA ALA A 351 -13.63 8.06 26.80
C ALA A 351 -14.04 7.69 28.23
N GLN A 352 -13.64 6.51 28.71
CA GLN A 352 -13.89 6.10 30.09
C GLN A 352 -13.12 6.96 31.09
N ASN A 353 -11.86 7.30 30.80
CA ASN A 353 -11.06 8.20 31.65
C ASN A 353 -11.66 9.61 31.69
N ALA A 354 -12.10 10.13 30.54
CA ALA A 354 -12.78 11.41 30.46
C ALA A 354 -14.07 11.42 31.28
N LYS A 355 -14.90 10.38 31.16
CA LYS A 355 -16.10 10.19 31.98
C LYS A 355 -15.79 10.12 33.48
N ASN A 356 -14.79 9.33 33.86
CA ASN A 356 -14.40 9.15 35.25
C ASN A 356 -14.03 10.50 35.88
N LEU A 357 -13.14 11.27 35.25
CA LEU A 357 -12.75 12.59 35.76
C LEU A 357 -13.93 13.58 35.73
N ALA A 358 -14.69 13.65 34.63
CA ALA A 358 -15.79 14.59 34.47
C ALA A 358 -16.94 14.37 35.47
N SER A 359 -17.05 13.16 36.02
CA SER A 359 -18.04 12.81 37.04
C SER A 359 -17.64 13.24 38.46
N LEU A 360 -16.38 13.63 38.69
CA LEU A 360 -15.90 13.98 40.03
C LEU A 360 -16.35 15.39 40.43
N PRO A 361 -16.68 15.63 41.73
CA PRO A 361 -17.01 16.96 42.22
C PRO A 361 -15.93 18.01 41.94
N ILE A 362 -14.64 17.63 41.97
CA ILE A 362 -13.53 18.55 41.70
C ILE A 362 -13.57 19.09 40.25
N PHE A 363 -13.97 18.26 39.29
CA PHE A 363 -14.13 18.66 37.89
C PHE A 363 -15.39 19.50 37.71
N ILE A 364 -16.52 19.07 38.28
CA ILE A 364 -17.79 19.80 38.18
C ILE A 364 -17.65 21.23 38.74
N ASN A 365 -16.97 21.37 39.88
CA ASN A 365 -16.68 22.68 40.47
C ASN A 365 -15.77 23.52 39.57
N ALA A 366 -14.74 22.93 38.96
CA ALA A 366 -13.86 23.62 38.00
C ALA A 366 -14.62 24.11 36.76
N LYS A 367 -15.47 23.27 36.18
CA LYS A 367 -16.31 23.65 35.05
C LYS A 367 -17.22 24.83 35.39
N ASN A 368 -17.91 24.75 36.53
CA ASN A 368 -18.84 25.79 36.96
C ASN A 368 -18.11 27.11 37.26
N GLU A 369 -16.93 27.05 37.86
CA GLU A 369 -16.08 28.21 38.13
C GLU A 369 -15.65 28.91 36.82
N ALA A 370 -15.16 28.15 35.84
CA ALA A 370 -14.77 28.69 34.53
C ALA A 370 -15.97 29.32 33.79
N LEU A 371 -17.14 28.66 33.79
CA LEU A 371 -18.35 29.20 33.14
C LEU A 371 -18.90 30.45 33.85
N GLN A 372 -18.81 30.51 35.18
CA GLN A 372 -19.22 31.69 35.94
C GLN A 372 -18.30 32.89 35.67
N ALA A 373 -16.98 32.63 35.61
CA ALA A 373 -16.00 33.66 35.29
C ALA A 373 -16.18 34.18 33.86
N PHE A 374 -16.38 33.28 32.90
CA PHE A 374 -16.72 33.63 31.51
C PHE A 374 -17.96 34.52 31.44
N GLY A 375 -19.03 34.18 32.18
CA GLY A 375 -20.25 35.00 32.24
C GLY A 375 -20.04 36.40 32.82
N THR A 376 -18.89 36.66 33.45
CA THR A 376 -18.52 37.95 34.04
C THR A 376 -17.62 38.79 33.12
N ASP A 377 -16.62 38.18 32.49
CA ASP A 377 -15.59 38.92 31.74
C ASP A 377 -15.48 38.57 30.24
N ASN A 378 -16.21 37.55 29.77
CA ASN A 378 -16.17 37.00 28.41
C ASN A 378 -14.76 36.58 27.94
N LYS A 379 -13.96 35.98 28.83
CA LYS A 379 -12.61 35.47 28.52
C LYS A 379 -12.54 33.95 28.61
N GLU A 380 -11.42 33.41 28.14
CA GLU A 380 -11.05 32.02 28.36
C GLU A 380 -10.42 31.88 29.75
N HIS A 381 -10.77 30.79 30.42
CA HIS A 381 -10.24 30.41 31.72
C HIS A 381 -9.76 28.98 31.67
N ALA A 382 -8.60 28.71 32.26
CA ALA A 382 -8.00 27.38 32.29
C ALA A 382 -7.74 26.91 33.72
N ILE A 383 -7.96 25.62 33.97
CA ILE A 383 -7.72 24.93 35.24
C ILE A 383 -7.06 23.59 34.91
N SER A 384 -5.98 23.26 35.62
CA SER A 384 -5.26 21.99 35.47
C SER A 384 -5.59 21.02 36.58
N PHE A 385 -5.53 19.72 36.29
CA PHE A 385 -5.70 18.62 37.23
C PHE A 385 -4.40 17.83 37.36
N GLY A 386 -4.03 17.50 38.60
CA GLY A 386 -2.84 16.73 38.93
C GLY A 386 -3.11 15.70 40.02
N ILE A 387 -2.10 14.90 40.35
CA ILE A 387 -2.18 13.90 41.42
C ILE A 387 -1.16 14.26 42.51
N ASN A 388 -1.63 14.46 43.74
CA ASN A 388 -0.73 14.74 44.86
C ASN A 388 0.03 13.48 45.31
N SER A 389 0.97 13.64 46.25
CA SER A 389 1.76 12.52 46.79
C SER A 389 0.93 11.43 47.51
N ASN A 390 -0.32 11.72 47.87
CA ASN A 390 -1.26 10.76 48.47
C ASN A 390 -2.10 10.00 47.43
N GLY A 391 -1.92 10.28 46.14
CA GLY A 391 -2.73 9.69 45.06
C GLY A 391 -4.09 10.37 44.86
N GLU A 392 -4.34 11.52 45.48
CA GLU A 392 -5.60 12.25 45.35
C GLU A 392 -5.54 13.21 44.16
N ILE A 393 -6.65 13.31 43.43
CA ILE A 393 -6.79 14.28 42.35
C ILE A 393 -6.92 15.68 42.95
N ILE A 394 -6.02 16.57 42.56
CA ILE A 394 -5.98 17.97 42.92
C ILE A 394 -6.19 18.84 41.68
N ARG A 395 -6.51 20.13 41.87
CA ARG A 395 -6.63 21.09 40.78
C ARG A 395 -5.84 22.36 41.08
N SER A 396 -5.40 23.04 40.03
CA SER A 396 -4.77 24.35 40.15
C SER A 396 -5.79 25.43 40.50
N PRO A 397 -5.35 26.62 40.95
CA PRO A 397 -6.15 27.83 40.78
C PRO A 397 -6.51 28.04 39.30
N MET A 398 -7.64 28.70 39.05
CA MET A 398 -8.03 29.12 37.72
C MET A 398 -7.11 30.24 37.21
N ASN A 399 -6.68 30.13 35.96
CA ASN A 399 -5.99 31.19 35.24
C ASN A 399 -6.93 31.85 34.24
N THR A 400 -6.90 33.19 34.16
CA THR A 400 -7.71 33.96 33.22
C THR A 400 -6.85 34.43 32.06
N GLY A 401 -7.22 34.00 30.85
CA GLY A 401 -6.55 34.37 29.61
C GLY A 401 -7.13 35.62 28.94
N GLY A 402 -6.93 35.70 27.63
CA GLY A 402 -7.62 36.61 26.73
C GLY A 402 -8.92 36.02 26.20
N THR A 403 -9.43 36.59 25.10
CA THR A 403 -10.68 36.15 24.46
C THR A 403 -10.54 34.84 23.67
N TYR A 404 -9.32 34.55 23.19
CA TYR A 404 -9.01 33.42 22.30
C TYR A 404 -7.67 32.75 22.64
N SER A 405 -7.20 32.95 23.88
CA SER A 405 -5.95 32.37 24.35
C SER A 405 -5.91 32.36 25.86
N GLY A 406 -5.19 31.40 26.44
CA GLY A 406 -4.89 31.36 27.86
C GLY A 406 -3.76 30.38 28.15
N ASP A 407 -3.03 30.61 29.23
CA ASP A 407 -1.99 29.68 29.67
C ASP A 407 -2.60 28.60 30.57
N ILE A 408 -2.20 27.35 30.32
CA ILE A 408 -2.57 26.23 31.17
C ILE A 408 -1.77 26.30 32.48
N PRO A 409 -2.42 26.40 33.66
CA PRO A 409 -1.73 26.48 34.93
C PRO A 409 -0.81 25.28 35.16
N ASN A 410 0.34 25.50 35.78
CA ASN A 410 1.21 24.40 36.21
C ASN A 410 0.72 23.78 37.52
N ILE A 411 0.81 22.46 37.64
CA ILE A 411 0.54 21.68 38.86
C ILE A 411 1.36 20.40 38.86
N ASP A 412 1.71 19.90 40.04
CA ASP A 412 2.46 18.65 40.18
C ASP A 412 1.68 17.45 39.61
N ASN A 413 2.39 16.57 38.90
CA ASN A 413 1.85 15.38 38.25
C ASN A 413 0.58 15.67 37.44
N ARG A 414 0.61 16.75 36.66
CA ARG A 414 -0.49 17.16 35.79
C ARG A 414 -0.82 16.06 34.78
N PHE A 415 -2.10 15.68 34.68
CA PHE A 415 -2.58 14.65 33.75
C PHE A 415 -3.79 15.10 32.92
N ALA A 416 -4.39 16.25 33.26
CA ALA A 416 -5.46 16.84 32.47
C ALA A 416 -5.55 18.37 32.64
N ASP A 417 -6.21 19.04 31.70
CA ASP A 417 -6.66 20.43 31.85
C ASP A 417 -8.09 20.62 31.34
N LEU A 418 -8.73 21.69 31.81
CA LEU A 418 -10.03 22.16 31.36
C LEU A 418 -9.92 23.65 31.03
N HIS A 419 -10.43 24.05 29.88
CA HIS A 419 -10.70 25.45 29.59
C HIS A 419 -12.05 25.66 28.93
N ASN A 420 -12.56 26.89 28.99
CA ASN A 420 -13.73 27.28 28.22
C ASN A 420 -13.34 27.99 26.92
N HIS A 421 -14.16 27.82 25.89
CA HIS A 421 -14.15 28.71 24.73
C HIS A 421 -15.13 29.87 24.94
N THR A 422 -14.82 31.04 24.39
CA THR A 422 -15.71 32.20 24.42
C THR A 422 -16.81 32.14 23.35
N GLN A 423 -16.67 31.25 22.37
CA GLN A 423 -17.62 31.00 21.29
C GLN A 423 -18.13 29.55 21.34
N PRO A 424 -19.30 29.24 20.75
CA PRO A 424 -19.81 27.88 20.67
C PRO A 424 -19.07 27.11 19.56
N THR A 425 -17.77 26.89 19.75
CA THR A 425 -16.88 26.17 18.83
C THR A 425 -16.36 24.90 19.51
N CYS A 426 -16.08 23.87 18.71
CA CYS A 426 -15.41 22.67 19.21
C CYS A 426 -13.91 22.98 19.47
N PRO A 427 -13.12 22.02 20.01
CA PRO A 427 -11.68 22.22 20.22
C PRO A 427 -10.98 22.67 18.92
N SER A 428 -10.14 23.69 19.04
CA SER A 428 -9.40 24.31 17.95
C SER A 428 -8.13 23.52 17.58
N PRO A 429 -7.50 23.80 16.42
CA PRO A 429 -6.20 23.23 16.09
C PRO A 429 -5.13 23.52 17.15
N GLY A 430 -5.16 24.72 17.75
CA GLY A 430 -4.28 25.07 18.86
C GLY A 430 -4.47 24.16 20.09
N ASP A 431 -5.70 23.74 20.37
CA ASP A 431 -5.98 22.80 21.46
C ASP A 431 -5.37 21.43 21.19
N ILE A 432 -5.37 21.00 19.93
CA ILE A 432 -4.84 19.71 19.47
C ILE A 432 -3.30 19.71 19.54
N TYR A 433 -2.63 20.68 18.93
CA TYR A 433 -1.16 20.75 18.98
C TYR A 433 -0.64 20.85 20.41
N ARG A 434 -1.23 21.73 21.22
CA ARG A 434 -0.83 21.91 22.61
C ARG A 434 -1.16 20.70 23.49
N LEU A 435 -2.19 19.91 23.15
CA LEU A 435 -2.44 18.64 23.83
C LEU A 435 -1.31 17.65 23.54
N ILE A 436 -0.90 17.50 22.29
CA ILE A 436 0.15 16.56 21.90
C ILE A 436 1.48 16.93 22.58
N ASP A 437 1.83 18.22 22.61
CA ASP A 437 3.00 18.72 23.36
C ASP A 437 2.98 18.29 24.83
N LEU A 438 1.81 18.37 25.48
CA LEU A 438 1.64 17.99 26.88
C LEU A 438 1.64 16.47 27.09
N ALA A 439 1.05 15.71 26.17
CA ALA A 439 1.02 14.25 26.23
C ALA A 439 2.43 13.65 26.10
N ALA A 440 3.29 14.25 25.28
CA ALA A 440 4.70 13.85 25.14
C ALA A 440 5.50 13.97 26.46
N LEU A 441 5.06 14.82 27.39
CA LEU A 441 5.69 14.98 28.71
C LEU A 441 5.10 14.07 29.79
N ALA A 442 3.85 13.62 29.62
CA ALA A 442 3.07 12.92 30.65
C ALA A 442 2.73 11.46 30.31
N ASN A 443 3.13 10.96 29.13
CA ASN A 443 2.77 9.65 28.53
C ASN A 443 1.26 9.39 28.33
N SER A 444 0.38 10.20 28.91
CA SER A 444 -1.06 10.25 28.65
C SER A 444 -1.60 11.58 29.18
N TYR A 445 -2.52 12.21 28.45
CA TYR A 445 -3.07 13.51 28.86
C TYR A 445 -4.47 13.71 28.28
N LEU A 446 -5.37 14.33 29.06
CA LEU A 446 -6.71 14.73 28.62
C LEU A 446 -6.87 16.24 28.62
N ARG A 447 -7.43 16.79 27.55
CA ARG A 447 -7.82 18.21 27.50
C ARG A 447 -9.32 18.33 27.38
N PHE A 448 -9.95 19.07 28.28
CA PHE A 448 -11.39 19.33 28.24
C PHE A 448 -11.66 20.74 27.74
N VAL A 449 -12.60 20.85 26.80
CA VAL A 449 -13.07 22.13 26.28
C VAL A 449 -14.55 22.28 26.61
N VAL A 450 -14.92 23.41 27.19
CA VAL A 450 -16.30 23.70 27.59
C VAL A 450 -16.82 24.90 26.80
N THR A 451 -17.97 24.74 26.14
CA THR A 451 -18.57 25.84 25.38
C THR A 451 -19.40 26.76 26.28
N PRO A 452 -19.75 27.97 25.82
CA PRO A 452 -20.68 28.85 26.53
C PRO A 452 -22.05 28.21 26.82
N SER A 453 -22.50 27.26 25.99
CA SER A 453 -23.75 26.52 26.20
C SER A 453 -23.62 25.36 27.21
N GLY A 454 -22.41 25.12 27.72
CA GLY A 454 -22.10 24.06 28.68
C GLY A 454 -21.85 22.69 28.05
N ALA A 455 -21.74 22.60 26.71
CA ALA A 455 -21.27 21.38 26.06
C ALA A 455 -19.82 21.12 26.45
N VAL A 456 -19.48 19.84 26.65
CA VAL A 456 -18.14 19.42 27.09
C VAL A 456 -17.55 18.48 26.06
N TYR A 457 -16.36 18.83 25.58
CA TYR A 457 -15.52 17.99 24.75
C TYR A 457 -14.33 17.51 25.56
N ALA A 458 -13.76 16.38 25.17
CA ALA A 458 -12.44 15.96 25.61
C ALA A 458 -11.60 15.60 24.38
N LEU A 459 -10.35 16.05 24.35
CA LEU A 459 -9.32 15.59 23.43
C LEU A 459 -8.41 14.62 24.16
N ALA A 460 -8.03 13.55 23.48
CA ALA A 460 -7.14 12.53 24.03
C ALA A 460 -6.15 12.05 22.96
N VAL A 461 -4.88 11.94 23.33
CA VAL A 461 -3.87 11.28 22.49
C VAL A 461 -4.01 9.77 22.69
N LEU A 462 -4.24 9.05 21.60
CA LEU A 462 -4.40 7.59 21.58
C LEU A 462 -3.04 6.89 21.55
N ASP A 463 -2.09 7.46 20.82
CA ASP A 463 -0.72 6.98 20.68
C ASP A 463 0.22 8.19 20.60
N VAL A 464 1.10 8.34 21.59
CA VAL A 464 1.98 9.51 21.72
C VAL A 464 3.03 9.58 20.61
N ASP A 465 3.56 8.43 20.19
CA ASP A 465 4.59 8.38 19.15
C ASP A 465 3.98 8.74 17.80
N LYS A 466 2.82 8.14 17.46
CA LYS A 466 2.12 8.46 16.20
C LYS A 466 1.57 9.89 16.18
N ALA A 467 1.11 10.43 17.31
CA ALA A 467 0.74 11.84 17.39
C ALA A 467 1.96 12.77 17.22
N GLY A 468 3.14 12.34 17.67
CA GLY A 468 4.41 13.01 17.37
C GLY A 468 4.73 13.01 15.87
N GLU A 469 4.52 11.90 15.18
CA GLU A 469 4.66 11.81 13.71
C GLU A 469 3.71 12.76 12.99
N PHE A 470 2.47 12.91 13.47
CA PHE A 470 1.53 13.89 12.93
C PHE A 470 2.08 15.31 13.01
N ILE A 471 2.65 15.74 14.14
CA ILE A 471 3.26 17.08 14.26
C ILE A 471 4.45 17.23 13.32
N LEU A 472 5.28 16.19 13.16
CA LEU A 472 6.45 16.24 12.28
C LEU A 472 6.05 16.38 10.80
N ASN A 473 5.00 15.67 10.38
CA ASN A 473 4.49 15.70 9.01
C ASN A 473 3.63 16.94 8.73
N TYR A 474 2.93 17.44 9.75
CA TYR A 474 1.97 18.54 9.66
C TYR A 474 2.25 19.55 10.78
N PRO A 475 3.31 20.36 10.68
CA PRO A 475 3.63 21.35 11.71
C PRO A 475 2.58 22.45 11.78
N GLU A 476 2.35 22.97 13.00
CA GLU A 476 1.40 24.07 13.21
C GLU A 476 1.79 25.34 12.44
N GLN A 477 0.79 26.00 11.86
CA GLN A 477 0.95 27.34 11.31
C GLN A 477 0.59 28.37 12.39
N GLN A 478 1.63 29.00 12.94
CA GLN A 478 1.47 30.07 13.93
C GLN A 478 1.65 31.44 13.28
N VAL A 479 0.58 32.24 13.26
CA VAL A 479 0.65 33.66 12.88
C VAL A 479 0.67 34.50 14.15
N PRO A 480 1.58 35.48 14.32
CA PRO A 480 1.61 36.34 15.50
C PRO A 480 0.25 37.01 15.75
N GLY A 481 -0.29 36.85 16.96
CA GLY A 481 -1.58 37.42 17.36
C GLY A 481 -2.81 36.56 17.03
N TYR A 482 -2.63 35.39 16.41
CA TYR A 482 -3.69 34.41 16.14
C TYR A 482 -3.42 33.11 16.87
N SER A 483 -4.44 32.27 17.06
CA SER A 483 -4.26 30.91 17.56
C SER A 483 -3.47 30.06 16.55
N PRO A 484 -2.74 29.02 17.00
CA PRO A 484 -2.14 28.08 16.09
C PRO A 484 -3.21 27.43 15.20
N ASN A 485 -2.86 27.22 13.94
CA ASN A 485 -3.74 26.60 12.96
C ASN A 485 -3.08 25.38 12.32
N PHE A 486 -3.87 24.54 11.65
CA PHE A 486 -3.34 23.48 10.81
C PHE A 486 -2.56 24.03 9.60
N PRO A 487 -1.65 23.24 8.98
CA PRO A 487 -1.08 23.59 7.70
C PRO A 487 -2.15 23.66 6.61
N THR A 488 -1.86 24.43 5.55
CA THR A 488 -2.80 24.75 4.46
C THR A 488 -3.49 23.52 3.89
N ILE A 489 -2.79 22.40 3.70
CA ILE A 489 -3.39 21.16 3.17
C ILE A 489 -4.54 20.62 4.02
N ILE A 490 -4.39 20.66 5.35
CA ILE A 490 -5.43 20.23 6.30
C ILE A 490 -6.53 21.29 6.39
N VAL A 491 -6.17 22.59 6.34
CA VAL A 491 -7.13 23.70 6.37
C VAL A 491 -8.05 23.67 5.14
N ASP A 492 -7.51 23.36 3.96
CA ASP A 492 -8.29 23.26 2.73
C ASP A 492 -9.29 22.10 2.81
N ASP A 493 -8.87 20.92 3.26
CA ASP A 493 -9.74 19.77 3.50
C ASP A 493 -10.81 20.06 4.57
N TYR A 494 -10.40 20.72 5.65
CA TYR A 494 -11.31 21.16 6.72
C TYR A 494 -12.41 22.06 6.16
N TYR A 495 -12.03 23.09 5.40
CA TYR A 495 -13.00 24.05 4.84
C TYR A 495 -13.87 23.43 3.77
N LEU A 496 -13.35 22.48 2.99
CA LEU A 496 -14.13 21.73 2.00
C LEU A 496 -15.25 20.95 2.70
N ALA A 497 -14.90 20.16 3.73
CA ALA A 497 -15.87 19.40 4.52
C ALA A 497 -16.87 20.30 5.25
N TYR A 498 -16.38 21.32 5.95
CA TYR A 498 -17.23 22.28 6.66
C TYR A 498 -18.22 22.96 5.72
N SER A 499 -17.74 23.43 4.56
CA SER A 499 -18.58 24.15 3.59
C SER A 499 -19.60 23.23 2.95
N TYR A 500 -19.25 21.99 2.64
CA TYR A 500 -20.19 20.99 2.15
C TYR A 500 -21.27 20.70 3.19
N LEU A 501 -20.88 20.36 4.42
CA LEU A 501 -21.82 20.03 5.50
C LEU A 501 -22.78 21.18 5.78
N LYS A 502 -22.26 22.40 5.86
CA LYS A 502 -23.07 23.59 6.14
C LYS A 502 -23.96 24.00 4.96
N ASN A 503 -23.41 24.10 3.75
CA ASN A 503 -24.11 24.74 2.63
C ASN A 503 -24.89 23.75 1.75
N VAL A 504 -24.41 22.51 1.65
CA VAL A 504 -25.05 21.46 0.83
C VAL A 504 -25.97 20.60 1.68
N MET A 505 -25.47 20.13 2.84
CA MET A 505 -26.25 19.27 3.74
C MET A 505 -27.10 20.04 4.76
N ASN A 506 -26.94 21.38 4.83
CA ASN A 506 -27.66 22.25 5.77
C ASN A 506 -27.53 21.81 7.23
N VAL A 507 -26.34 21.33 7.60
CA VAL A 507 -25.97 20.93 8.97
C VAL A 507 -25.73 22.18 9.83
N ASP A 508 -26.11 22.12 11.11
CA ASP A 508 -25.84 23.19 12.07
C ASP A 508 -24.34 23.55 12.09
N PRO A 509 -23.95 24.85 12.13
CA PRO A 509 -22.55 25.24 12.04
C PRO A 509 -21.63 24.59 13.08
N LEU A 510 -22.09 24.37 14.31
CA LEU A 510 -21.28 23.70 15.34
C LEU A 510 -21.13 22.21 15.03
N ILE A 511 -22.19 21.55 14.58
CA ILE A 511 -22.12 20.14 14.16
C ILE A 511 -21.21 19.99 12.92
N ALA A 512 -21.25 20.94 11.98
CA ALA A 512 -20.37 20.94 10.82
C ALA A 512 -18.88 21.12 11.21
N ASP A 513 -18.61 22.00 12.19
CA ASP A 513 -17.28 22.23 12.79
C ASP A 513 -16.75 20.96 13.48
N GLU A 514 -17.59 20.30 14.28
CA GLU A 514 -17.30 19.01 14.92
C GLU A 514 -16.97 17.92 13.91
N MET A 515 -17.79 17.81 12.86
CA MET A 515 -17.63 16.80 11.83
C MET A 515 -16.38 17.03 10.98
N ALA A 516 -16.11 18.28 10.59
CA ALA A 516 -14.93 18.65 9.82
C ALA A 516 -13.64 18.42 10.64
N THR A 517 -13.65 18.78 11.93
CA THR A 517 -12.52 18.50 12.83
C THR A 517 -12.28 17.00 12.98
N ALA A 518 -13.33 16.22 13.24
CA ALA A 518 -13.22 14.77 13.34
C ALA A 518 -12.73 14.12 12.03
N MET A 519 -13.13 14.65 10.87
CA MET A 519 -12.67 14.17 9.57
C MET A 519 -11.16 14.37 9.42
N VAL A 520 -10.65 15.59 9.64
CA VAL A 520 -9.22 15.85 9.42
C VAL A 520 -8.34 15.11 10.42
N LEU A 521 -8.80 14.90 11.66
CA LEU A 521 -8.07 14.08 12.62
C LEU A 521 -7.93 12.62 12.17
N GLU A 522 -8.94 12.07 11.50
CA GLU A 522 -8.93 10.72 10.93
C GLU A 522 -8.10 10.66 9.63
N LYS A 523 -8.40 11.54 8.65
CA LYS A 523 -7.78 11.58 7.32
C LYS A 523 -6.26 11.73 7.38
N TYR A 524 -5.77 12.46 8.38
CA TYR A 524 -4.34 12.73 8.59
C TYR A 524 -3.71 11.88 9.69
N HIS A 525 -4.40 10.84 10.18
CA HIS A 525 -3.90 9.91 11.18
C HIS A 525 -3.28 10.60 12.40
N SER A 526 -3.96 11.62 12.92
CA SER A 526 -3.41 12.44 14.02
C SER A 526 -3.20 11.67 15.32
N ASN A 527 -3.82 10.50 15.46
CA ASN A 527 -3.88 9.71 16.69
C ASN A 527 -4.42 10.52 17.89
N VAL A 528 -5.26 11.52 17.62
CA VAL A 528 -6.02 12.28 18.61
C VAL A 528 -7.50 11.99 18.44
N ALA A 529 -8.17 11.62 19.53
CA ALA A 529 -9.62 11.45 19.55
C ALA A 529 -10.32 12.75 20.00
N LEU A 530 -11.29 13.19 19.20
CA LEU A 530 -12.28 14.20 19.60
C LEU A 530 -13.48 13.50 20.25
N LEU A 531 -13.66 13.70 21.55
CA LEU A 531 -14.75 13.11 22.33
C LEU A 531 -15.77 14.18 22.71
N LYS A 532 -17.06 13.84 22.69
CA LYS A 532 -18.15 14.72 23.14
C LYS A 532 -18.99 14.06 24.23
N GLN A 533 -19.31 14.83 25.27
CA GLN A 533 -20.16 14.37 26.36
C GLN A 533 -21.64 14.33 25.95
N ASP A 534 -22.33 13.21 26.21
CA ASP A 534 -23.77 13.06 26.04
C ASP A 534 -24.55 13.53 27.30
N SER A 535 -25.88 13.53 27.21
CA SER A 535 -26.75 13.93 28.32
C SER A 535 -26.67 13.03 29.57
N ASN A 536 -26.11 11.83 29.43
CA ASN A 536 -25.88 10.89 30.53
C ASN A 536 -24.45 11.03 31.12
N GLY A 537 -23.67 12.00 30.63
CA GLY A 537 -22.29 12.22 31.04
C GLY A 537 -21.26 11.27 30.41
N ASN A 538 -21.66 10.42 29.46
CA ASN A 538 -20.73 9.54 28.74
C ASN A 538 -20.03 10.32 27.63
N PHE A 539 -18.76 10.00 27.38
CA PHE A 539 -18.02 10.54 26.25
C PHE A 539 -18.05 9.58 25.08
N LYS A 540 -18.26 10.10 23.88
CA LYS A 540 -18.24 9.34 22.62
C LYS A 540 -17.27 9.97 21.65
N ARG A 541 -16.46 9.15 20.97
CA ARG A 541 -15.61 9.62 19.87
C ARG A 541 -16.48 10.10 18.72
N LEU A 542 -16.28 11.36 18.34
CA LEU A 542 -16.79 11.90 17.10
C LEU A 542 -15.93 11.37 15.96
N ARG A 543 -16.58 10.92 14.89
CA ARG A 543 -15.91 10.36 13.73
C ARG A 543 -16.68 10.76 12.49
N THR A 544 -15.96 11.20 11.48
CA THR A 544 -16.52 11.54 10.17
C THR A 544 -15.72 10.85 9.10
N THR A 545 -16.39 10.14 8.20
CA THR A 545 -15.77 9.46 7.06
C THR A 545 -16.06 10.25 5.79
N GLU A 546 -15.00 10.54 5.04
CA GLU A 546 -15.09 11.06 3.66
C GLU A 546 -15.33 9.88 2.71
N ILE A 547 -16.30 10.02 1.82
CA ILE A 547 -16.64 9.04 0.78
C ILE A 547 -16.63 9.78 -0.56
N THR A 548 -15.75 9.35 -1.45
CA THR A 548 -15.69 9.83 -2.83
C THR A 548 -16.53 8.91 -3.72
N ASP A 549 -17.49 9.48 -4.46
CA ASP A 549 -18.27 8.73 -5.44
C ASP A 549 -17.50 8.49 -6.75
N GLU A 550 -18.08 7.69 -7.67
CA GLU A 550 -17.49 7.38 -8.98
C GLU A 550 -17.24 8.62 -9.87
N ASN A 551 -17.87 9.75 -9.55
CA ASN A 551 -17.72 11.02 -10.27
C ASN A 551 -16.70 11.96 -9.61
N GLY A 552 -16.06 11.53 -8.52
CA GLY A 552 -15.13 12.35 -7.74
C GLY A 552 -15.81 13.33 -6.79
N ASN A 553 -17.12 13.21 -6.53
CA ASN A 553 -17.79 14.03 -5.53
C ASN A 553 -17.53 13.47 -4.14
N GLU A 554 -17.12 14.34 -3.22
CA GLU A 554 -16.91 13.98 -1.82
C GLU A 554 -18.19 14.18 -1.01
N THR A 555 -18.46 13.23 -0.12
CA THR A 555 -19.55 13.27 0.86
C THR A 555 -19.00 12.92 2.23
N TYR A 556 -19.57 13.49 3.30
CA TYR A 556 -19.06 13.32 4.66
C TYR A 556 -20.15 12.76 5.57
N ILE A 557 -19.89 11.60 6.19
CA ILE A 557 -20.86 10.88 7.03
C ILE A 557 -20.35 10.79 8.47
N ALA A 558 -21.16 11.23 9.42
CA ALA A 558 -20.89 11.05 10.84
C ALA A 558 -21.08 9.58 11.24
N ASN A 559 -20.00 8.94 11.70
CA ASN A 559 -19.95 7.55 12.13
C ASN A 559 -19.49 7.46 13.60
N ASN A 560 -20.09 8.30 14.46
CA ASN A 560 -19.71 8.42 15.87
C ASN A 560 -19.76 7.06 16.58
N CYS A 561 -18.78 6.82 17.45
CA CYS A 561 -18.68 5.59 18.21
C CYS A 561 -19.83 5.47 19.22
N GLN A 562 -20.50 4.33 19.26
CA GLN A 562 -21.69 4.13 20.10
C GLN A 562 -21.38 3.86 21.56
#